data_AF-A0A378V507-F1
#
_entry.id   AF-A0A378V507-F1
#
_cell.length_a   1.000
_cell.length_b   1.000
_cell.length_c   1.000
_cell.angle_alpha   90.00
_cell.angle_beta   90.00
_cell.angle_gamma   90.00
#
_symmetry.space_group_name_H-M   'P 1'
#
loop_
_entity.id
_entity.type
_entity.pdbx_description
1 polymer ?
#
loop_
_entity_poly.entity_id
_entity_poly.type
_entity_poly.pdbx_seq_one_letter_code
_entity_poly.pdbx_strand_id
1 'polypeptide(L)'
;MSEVAPERIHYRDSKSYFAILLDDNNRKPIIRLNLNGKSVKFVTTFEQGKDAGVRRDIASVVDIYKVATDHIRQTIRNYENASSRAAVKVDGSMIPVSGEQTPADDAGEAAEQRLVAADG
;
A
#
# COMPACT_ATOMS: atom_id res chain seq x y z
N MET A 1 7.14 11.04 -21.80
CA MET A 1 8.34 11.22 -20.94
C MET A 1 8.27 10.19 -19.82
N SER A 2 9.40 9.66 -19.34
CA SER A 2 9.44 8.71 -18.24
C SER A 2 9.21 9.40 -16.89
N GLU A 3 8.60 8.72 -15.94
CA GLU A 3 8.29 9.25 -14.60
C GLU A 3 9.53 9.35 -13.69
N VAL A 4 10.52 8.49 -13.90
CA VAL A 4 11.77 8.43 -13.11
C VAL A 4 12.96 8.08 -14.01
N ALA A 5 14.17 8.29 -13.48
CA ALA A 5 15.41 7.86 -14.11
C ALA A 5 15.48 6.31 -14.18
N PRO A 6 15.95 5.71 -15.28
CA PRO A 6 16.02 4.26 -15.44
C PRO A 6 16.82 3.53 -14.36
N GLU A 7 17.87 4.17 -13.83
CA GLU A 7 18.76 3.61 -12.79
C GLU A 7 18.04 3.33 -11.47
N ARG A 8 16.86 3.95 -11.27
CA ARG A 8 16.01 3.74 -10.09
C ARG A 8 15.10 2.52 -10.24
N ILE A 9 15.08 1.88 -11.40
CA ILE A 9 14.28 0.68 -11.65
C ILE A 9 15.13 -0.55 -11.41
N HIS A 10 14.74 -1.33 -10.41
CA HIS A 10 15.42 -2.55 -10.02
C HIS A 10 14.49 -3.76 -10.18
N TYR A 11 15.06 -4.96 -10.24
CA TYR A 11 14.29 -6.19 -10.27
C TYR A 11 14.76 -7.16 -9.21
N ARG A 12 13.85 -8.03 -8.77
CA ARG A 12 14.14 -9.16 -7.89
C ARG A 12 13.35 -10.36 -8.35
N ASP A 13 14.05 -11.44 -8.61
CA ASP A 13 13.41 -12.71 -8.96
C ASP A 13 13.03 -13.48 -7.69
N SER A 14 11.90 -14.17 -7.75
CA SER A 14 11.43 -15.06 -6.70
C SER A 14 10.78 -16.29 -7.34
N LYS A 15 10.63 -17.36 -6.56
CA LYS A 15 10.02 -18.61 -7.04
C LYS A 15 8.65 -18.40 -7.71
N SER A 16 7.85 -17.45 -7.20
CA SER A 16 6.46 -17.27 -7.61
C SER A 16 6.24 -16.10 -8.58
N TYR A 17 7.19 -15.18 -8.68
CA TYR A 17 7.09 -14.00 -9.54
C TYR A 17 8.44 -13.31 -9.74
N PHE A 18 8.54 -12.55 -10.83
CA PHE A 18 9.60 -11.57 -11.05
C PHE A 18 9.09 -10.18 -10.66
N ALA A 19 9.69 -9.53 -9.66
CA ALA A 19 9.30 -8.21 -9.18
C ALA A 19 10.12 -7.11 -9.84
N ILE A 20 9.45 -6.04 -10.25
CA ILE A 20 10.05 -4.76 -10.60
C ILE A 20 9.78 -3.78 -9.45
N LEU A 21 10.84 -3.14 -8.96
CA LEU A 21 10.85 -2.29 -7.78
C LEU A 21 11.39 -0.91 -8.12
N LEU A 22 10.92 0.11 -7.39
CA LEU A 22 11.52 1.43 -7.38
C LEU A 22 12.57 1.53 -6.26
N ASP A 23 13.72 2.14 -6.55
CA ASP A 23 14.80 2.44 -5.59
C ASP A 23 15.34 1.21 -4.83
N ASP A 24 15.34 0.03 -5.46
CA ASP A 24 15.72 -1.26 -4.86
C ASP A 24 15.03 -1.54 -3.51
N ASN A 25 13.78 -1.09 -3.37
CA ASN A 25 13.04 -1.15 -2.11
C ASN A 25 11.84 -2.09 -2.20
N ASN A 26 11.82 -3.14 -1.39
CA ASN A 26 10.71 -4.10 -1.30
C ASN A 26 9.37 -3.46 -0.89
N ARG A 27 9.39 -2.26 -0.29
CA ARG A 27 8.19 -1.49 0.07
C ARG A 27 7.69 -0.59 -1.08
N LYS A 28 8.39 -0.56 -2.22
CA LYS A 28 7.99 0.17 -3.43
C LYS A 28 7.87 -0.76 -4.66
N PRO A 29 7.05 -1.83 -4.61
CA PRO A 29 6.81 -2.67 -5.79
C PRO A 29 6.06 -1.90 -6.88
N ILE A 30 6.58 -1.92 -8.11
CA ILE A 30 5.94 -1.29 -9.28
C ILE A 30 4.98 -2.28 -9.94
N ILE A 31 5.48 -3.48 -10.24
CA ILE A 31 4.72 -4.56 -10.87
C ILE A 31 5.37 -5.90 -10.53
N ARG A 32 4.56 -6.94 -10.38
CA ARG A 32 5.02 -8.34 -10.31
C ARG A 32 4.54 -9.10 -11.53
N LEU A 33 5.44 -9.88 -12.12
CA LEU A 33 5.17 -10.70 -13.29
C LEU A 33 5.03 -12.17 -12.83
N ASN A 34 3.82 -12.70 -12.90
CA ASN A 34 3.51 -14.09 -12.56
C ASN A 34 3.36 -14.89 -13.85
N LEU A 35 4.51 -15.20 -14.48
CA LEU A 35 4.56 -15.82 -15.81
C LEU A 35 4.79 -17.34 -15.79
N ASN A 36 5.05 -17.91 -14.62
CA ASN A 36 5.39 -19.33 -14.44
C ASN A 36 4.18 -20.28 -14.59
N GLY A 37 2.96 -19.75 -14.72
CA GLY A 37 1.75 -20.56 -14.89
C GLY A 37 1.65 -21.16 -16.30
N LYS A 38 1.33 -22.46 -16.36
CA LYS A 38 1.18 -23.19 -17.64
C LYS A 38 -0.02 -22.70 -18.46
N SER A 39 -1.15 -22.43 -17.79
CA SER A 39 -2.41 -22.06 -18.44
C SER A 39 -2.83 -20.62 -18.16
N VAL A 40 -2.37 -20.03 -17.05
CA VAL A 40 -2.75 -18.68 -16.64
C VAL A 40 -1.49 -17.90 -16.31
N LYS A 41 -1.32 -16.76 -17.00
CA LYS A 41 -0.30 -15.77 -16.71
C LYS A 41 -1.00 -14.50 -16.28
N PHE A 42 -0.40 -13.79 -15.34
CA PHE A 42 -0.95 -12.53 -14.88
C PHE A 42 0.16 -11.61 -14.39
N VAL A 43 -0.21 -10.35 -14.20
CA VAL A 43 0.62 -9.37 -13.53
C VAL A 43 -0.15 -8.78 -12.35
N THR A 44 0.60 -8.29 -11.37
CA THR A 44 0.02 -7.57 -10.23
C THR A 44 0.59 -6.15 -10.20
N THR A 45 -0.28 -5.15 -10.24
CA THR A 45 0.08 -3.72 -10.13
C THR A 45 -0.29 -3.18 -8.75
N PHE A 46 0.29 -2.05 -8.34
CA PHE A 46 0.20 -1.54 -6.97
C PHE A 46 -0.25 -0.08 -6.90
N GLU A 47 -1.14 0.32 -7.81
CA GLU A 47 -1.66 1.70 -7.89
C GLU A 47 -2.46 2.10 -6.64
N GLN A 48 -2.94 1.13 -5.86
CA GLN A 48 -3.65 1.33 -4.58
C GLN A 48 -2.74 1.19 -3.35
N GLY A 49 -1.42 1.07 -3.55
CA GLY A 49 -0.44 0.88 -2.49
C GLY A 49 0.12 -0.54 -2.43
N LYS A 50 1.27 -0.68 -1.74
CA LYS A 50 2.09 -1.92 -1.73
C LYS A 50 1.36 -3.15 -1.19
N ASP A 51 0.36 -2.95 -0.33
CA ASP A 51 -0.38 -4.02 0.35
C ASP A 51 -1.70 -4.36 -0.39
N ALA A 52 -2.08 -3.54 -1.38
CA ALA A 52 -3.31 -3.67 -2.17
C ALA A 52 -2.98 -3.95 -3.65
N GLY A 53 -2.28 -5.06 -3.89
CA GLY A 53 -1.92 -5.48 -5.25
C GLY A 53 -3.13 -5.92 -6.06
N VAL A 54 -3.26 -5.42 -7.29
CA VAL A 54 -4.40 -5.72 -8.17
C VAL A 54 -3.96 -6.62 -9.32
N ARG A 55 -4.50 -7.84 -9.36
CA ARG A 55 -4.19 -8.85 -10.37
C ARG A 55 -4.85 -8.54 -11.72
N ARG A 56 -4.12 -8.78 -12.81
CA ARG A 56 -4.57 -8.63 -14.20
C ARG A 56 -4.08 -9.79 -15.03
N ASP A 57 -5.00 -10.59 -15.53
CA ASP A 57 -4.66 -11.73 -16.38
C ASP A 57 -4.16 -11.25 -17.75
N ILE A 58 -3.19 -11.99 -18.29
CA ILE A 58 -2.57 -11.72 -19.59
C ILE A 58 -2.44 -13.02 -20.38
N ALA A 59 -2.64 -12.96 -21.70
CA ALA A 59 -2.36 -14.11 -22.56
C ALA A 59 -0.88 -14.12 -22.95
N SER A 60 -0.28 -12.94 -23.12
CA SER A 60 1.12 -12.74 -23.47
C SER A 60 1.73 -11.54 -22.75
N VAL A 61 3.06 -11.44 -22.73
CA VAL A 61 3.78 -10.29 -22.13
C VAL A 61 3.41 -8.97 -22.80
N VAL A 62 3.02 -9.00 -24.09
CA VAL A 62 2.57 -7.82 -24.83
C VAL A 62 1.28 -7.23 -24.24
N ASP A 63 0.43 -8.05 -23.60
CA ASP A 63 -0.83 -7.56 -23.03
C ASP A 63 -0.61 -6.62 -21.83
N ILE A 64 0.59 -6.56 -21.26
CA ILE A 64 0.97 -5.57 -20.23
C ILE A 64 0.72 -4.14 -20.75
N TYR A 65 0.96 -3.88 -22.04
CA TYR A 65 0.69 -2.57 -22.65
C TYR A 65 -0.80 -2.20 -22.65
N LYS A 66 -1.69 -3.19 -22.62
CA LYS A 66 -3.14 -3.00 -22.64
C LYS A 66 -3.71 -2.88 -21.23
N VAL A 67 -3.22 -3.71 -20.30
CA VAL A 67 -3.86 -3.87 -18.99
C VAL A 67 -3.16 -3.14 -17.85
N ALA A 68 -1.88 -2.82 -17.96
CA ALA A 68 -1.06 -2.40 -16.83
C ALA A 68 -0.33 -1.06 -17.01
N THR A 69 -0.18 -0.54 -18.23
CA THR A 69 0.64 0.67 -18.50
C THR A 69 0.29 1.85 -17.62
N ASP A 70 -0.98 2.24 -17.55
CA ASP A 70 -1.38 3.41 -16.77
C ASP A 70 -1.24 3.19 -15.26
N HIS A 71 -1.47 1.95 -14.81
CA HIS A 71 -1.32 1.56 -13.41
C HIS A 71 0.14 1.55 -12.96
N ILE A 72 1.05 1.02 -13.78
CA ILE A 72 2.50 1.06 -13.54
C ILE A 72 2.95 2.51 -13.34
N ARG A 73 2.57 3.39 -14.27
CA ARG A 73 2.91 4.81 -14.20
C ARG A 73 2.32 5.49 -12.97
N GLN A 74 1.06 5.17 -12.64
CA GLN A 74 0.40 5.70 -11.46
C GLN A 74 1.10 5.25 -10.16
N THR A 75 1.50 3.99 -10.07
CA THR A 75 2.26 3.48 -8.92
C THR A 75 3.56 4.26 -8.72
N ILE A 76 4.32 4.52 -9.79
CA ILE A 76 5.56 5.32 -9.70
C ILE A 76 5.25 6.74 -9.20
N ARG A 77 4.25 7.41 -9.79
CA ARG A 77 3.82 8.75 -9.34
C ARG A 77 3.43 8.77 -7.86
N ASN A 78 2.73 7.75 -7.39
CA ASN A 78 2.36 7.65 -5.97
C ASN A 78 3.60 7.59 -5.07
N TYR A 79 4.65 6.88 -5.46
CA TYR A 79 5.90 6.82 -4.70
C TYR A 79 6.71 8.11 -4.74
N GLU A 80 6.76 8.81 -5.87
CA GLU A 80 7.41 10.13 -5.97
C GLU A 80 6.69 11.15 -5.08
N ASN A 81 5.35 11.16 -5.12
CA ASN A 81 4.53 12.04 -4.30
C ASN A 81 4.68 11.73 -2.80
N ALA A 82 4.66 10.45 -2.41
CA ALA A 82 4.86 10.06 -1.02
C ALA A 82 6.27 10.43 -0.49
N SER A 83 7.31 10.27 -1.32
CA SER A 83 8.68 10.67 -0.97
C SER A 83 8.80 12.18 -0.78
N SER A 84 8.10 12.97 -1.61
CA SER A 84 8.08 14.43 -1.47
C SER A 84 7.37 14.92 -0.20
N ARG A 85 6.28 14.25 0.23
CA ARG A 85 5.55 14.59 1.47
C ARG A 85 6.31 14.19 2.73
N ALA A 86 7.06 13.09 2.70
CA ALA A 86 7.90 12.66 3.81
C ALA A 86 9.11 13.57 4.06
N ALA A 87 9.53 14.36 3.06
CA ALA A 87 10.69 15.25 3.13
C ALA A 87 10.34 16.71 3.50
N VAL A 88 9.08 17.05 3.78
CA VAL A 88 8.70 18.40 4.20
C VAL A 88 9.12 18.63 5.65
N LYS A 89 10.29 19.24 5.85
CA LYS A 89 10.64 19.92 7.10
C LYS A 89 9.90 21.26 7.14
N VAL A 90 8.93 21.42 8.02
CA VAL A 90 8.42 22.74 8.41
C VAL A 90 9.01 23.10 9.76
N ASP A 91 9.95 24.05 9.72
CA ASP A 91 10.41 24.93 10.80
C ASP A 91 10.53 24.32 12.22
N GLY A 92 11.44 23.36 12.39
CA GLY A 92 12.17 23.13 13.65
C GLY A 92 11.39 22.69 14.90
N SER A 93 10.06 22.55 14.87
CA SER A 93 9.28 22.19 16.07
C SER A 93 8.53 20.87 15.88
N MET A 94 8.81 19.91 16.78
CA MET A 94 8.10 18.65 16.89
C MET A 94 6.79 18.90 17.65
N ILE A 95 5.65 18.90 16.95
CA ILE A 95 4.33 18.75 17.57
C ILE A 95 3.83 17.32 17.32
N PRO A 96 3.50 16.53 18.37
CA PRO A 96 2.85 15.25 18.17
C PRO A 96 1.43 15.50 17.65
N VAL A 97 1.08 14.89 16.52
CA VAL A 97 -0.32 14.76 16.10
C VAL A 97 -1.00 13.76 17.03
N SER A 98 -1.55 14.27 18.13
CA SER A 98 -2.48 13.51 18.97
C SER A 98 -3.68 13.08 18.12
N GLY A 99 -4.02 11.80 18.26
CA GLY A 99 -4.95 11.08 17.40
C GLY A 99 -6.33 11.69 17.27
N GLU A 100 -6.98 11.26 16.18
CA GLU A 100 -8.41 11.23 15.92
C GLU A 100 -9.29 11.43 17.18
N GLN A 101 -9.99 12.57 17.22
CA GLN A 101 -11.14 12.77 18.10
C GLN A 101 -12.36 12.13 17.45
N THR A 102 -12.83 11.02 18.01
CA THR A 102 -14.21 10.55 17.82
C THR A 102 -15.09 11.27 18.85
N PRO A 103 -16.25 11.84 18.47
CA PRO A 103 -17.06 12.61 19.40
C PRO A 103 -17.96 11.71 20.26
N ALA A 104 -18.03 12.10 21.54
CA ALA A 104 -19.15 12.01 22.48
C ALA A 104 -19.90 10.67 22.63
N ASP A 105 -19.72 10.04 23.79
CA ASP A 105 -20.82 9.42 24.53
C ASP A 105 -20.68 9.79 26.01
N ASP A 106 -21.63 10.62 26.45
CA ASP A 106 -21.88 11.10 27.79
C ASP A 106 -22.87 10.11 28.44
N ALA A 107 -22.46 9.40 29.49
CA ALA A 107 -23.35 8.92 30.57
C ALA A 107 -22.60 8.11 31.65
N GLY A 108 -22.56 8.67 32.86
CA GLY A 108 -23.05 7.94 34.03
C GLY A 108 -22.04 7.20 34.90
N GLU A 109 -21.28 7.95 35.69
CA GLU A 109 -20.77 7.47 36.98
C GLU A 109 -21.93 7.43 38.00
N ALA A 110 -22.24 6.24 38.54
CA ALA A 110 -22.62 6.00 39.94
C ALA A 110 -23.23 4.60 40.14
N ALA A 111 -22.61 3.80 41.02
CA ALA A 111 -23.23 3.07 42.14
C ALA A 111 -22.53 1.72 42.41
N GLU A 112 -21.50 1.76 43.26
CA GLU A 112 -21.25 0.65 44.20
C GLU A 112 -22.30 0.70 45.31
N GLN A 113 -22.92 -0.44 45.67
CA GLN A 113 -23.02 -0.94 47.05
C GLN A 113 -23.86 -2.24 47.19
N ARG A 114 -23.18 -3.29 47.68
CA ARG A 114 -23.58 -4.32 48.68
C ARG A 114 -24.89 -5.13 48.57
N LEU A 115 -24.70 -6.43 48.30
CA LEU A 115 -24.84 -7.59 49.22
C LEU A 115 -26.19 -7.88 49.97
N VAL A 116 -26.78 -9.05 49.61
CA VAL A 116 -27.46 -10.13 50.41
C VAL A 116 -28.96 -10.07 50.77
N ALA A 117 -29.58 -11.27 50.58
CA ALA A 117 -30.80 -11.86 51.18
C ALA A 117 -32.15 -11.31 50.70
N ALA A 118 -33.26 -12.05 50.61
CA ALA A 118 -33.60 -13.47 50.68
C ALA A 118 -35.09 -13.59 50.24
N ASP A 119 -35.49 -14.82 49.91
CA ASP A 119 -36.82 -15.41 49.72
C ASP A 119 -38.06 -14.71 50.35
N GLY A 120 -39.19 -14.78 49.63
CA GLY A 120 -40.52 -14.33 50.06
C GLY A 120 -41.54 -14.32 48.93
#